data_AF-A0A105T2U0-F1
#
_entry.id   AF-A0A105T2U0-F1
#
_cell.length_a   1.000
_cell.length_b   1.000
_cell.length_c   1.000
_cell.angle_alpha   90.00
_cell.angle_beta   90.00
_cell.angle_gamma   90.00
#
_symmetry.space_group_name_H-M   'P 1'
#
loop_
_entity.id
_entity.type
_entity.pdbx_description
1 polymer ?
#
loop_
_entity_poly.entity_id
_entity_poly.type
_entity_poly.pdbx_seq_one_letter_code
_entity_poly.pdbx_strand_id
1 'polypeptide(L)'
;MNPVDPLAFNRERVPGTLNPTAPARPADTHAFEQAMQTPVEATKPVSAVTLQVLQTLQANAGNDEQARLALKHLIKQDAPFAKQQQEALLRVLGEIKPLPDTTGASRVINTELRHLIPLAGMIDHLMRHTHKPDLES
;
A
#
# COMPACT_ATOMS: atom_id res chain seq x y z
N MET A 1 -60.34 -35.94 56.98
CA MET A 1 -60.75 -34.53 56.99
C MET A 1 -59.52 -33.66 56.76
N ASN A 2 -59.56 -32.80 55.75
CA ASN A 2 -58.68 -31.62 55.66
C ASN A 2 -59.18 -30.58 56.69
N PRO A 3 -58.30 -29.73 57.24
CA PRO A 3 -58.09 -28.48 56.54
C PRO A 3 -56.62 -28.07 56.38
N VAL A 4 -56.42 -27.51 55.18
CA VAL A 4 -55.31 -26.72 54.66
C VAL A 4 -55.30 -25.31 55.27
N ASP A 5 -54.08 -24.84 55.53
CA ASP A 5 -53.48 -23.48 55.43
C ASP A 5 -54.31 -22.23 55.79
N PRO A 6 -53.72 -21.31 56.58
CA PRO A 6 -53.45 -20.02 55.96
C PRO A 6 -52.12 -19.37 56.39
N LEU A 7 -51.42 -18.84 55.39
CA LEU A 7 -50.20 -18.01 55.41
C LEU A 7 -48.95 -18.86 55.14
N ALA A 8 -48.76 -19.42 53.95
CA ALA A 8 -48.82 -18.74 52.65
C ALA A 8 -48.05 -17.41 52.63
N PHE A 9 -46.73 -17.49 52.83
CA PHE A 9 -45.81 -16.69 52.02
C PHE A 9 -44.70 -17.59 51.47
N ASN A 10 -44.98 -18.04 50.24
CA ASN A 10 -44.07 -18.46 49.18
C ASN A 10 -42.56 -18.32 49.47
N ARG A 11 -41.68 -19.24 49.06
CA ARG A 11 -41.77 -20.51 48.33
C ARG A 11 -40.33 -20.94 48.11
N GLU A 12 -39.97 -22.12 48.60
CA GLU A 12 -38.78 -22.84 48.16
C GLU A 12 -38.78 -23.02 46.64
N ARG A 13 -37.61 -22.92 46.00
CA ARG A 13 -37.17 -23.90 44.98
C ARG A 13 -35.63 -23.95 44.90
N VAL A 14 -35.08 -24.97 45.55
CA VAL A 14 -33.98 -25.80 45.03
C VAL A 14 -34.35 -26.38 43.64
N PRO A 15 -33.48 -27.14 42.95
CA PRO A 15 -32.03 -27.05 42.72
C PRO A 15 -31.70 -27.11 41.21
N GLY A 16 -30.43 -26.94 40.83
CA GLY A 16 -30.00 -27.27 39.47
C GLY A 16 -28.56 -26.91 39.20
N THR A 17 -27.68 -27.92 39.27
CA THR A 17 -26.58 -28.19 38.32
C THR A 17 -25.84 -26.95 37.77
N LEU A 18 -24.57 -26.72 38.03
CA LEU A 18 -23.43 -27.49 37.51
C LEU A 18 -22.16 -26.84 38.09
N ASN A 19 -21.18 -27.65 38.50
CA ASN A 19 -19.78 -27.26 38.29
C ASN A 19 -19.40 -27.90 36.95
N PRO A 20 -18.79 -27.15 36.00
CA PRO A 20 -17.33 -27.14 35.99
C PRO A 20 -16.69 -25.81 35.55
N THR A 21 -15.54 -25.52 36.15
CA THR A 21 -14.33 -25.04 35.45
C THR A 21 -14.47 -23.75 34.65
N ALA A 22 -14.10 -22.61 35.26
CA ALA A 22 -13.62 -21.48 34.49
C ALA A 22 -12.31 -21.89 33.79
N PRO A 23 -12.21 -21.84 32.45
CA PRO A 23 -10.93 -22.05 31.78
C PRO A 23 -10.05 -20.83 32.05
N ALA A 24 -8.83 -21.08 32.53
CA ALA A 24 -7.75 -20.10 32.45
C ALA A 24 -7.64 -19.64 31.00
N ARG A 25 -7.83 -18.34 30.77
CA ARG A 25 -7.70 -17.68 29.46
C ARG A 25 -6.38 -18.09 28.78
N PRO A 26 -6.41 -18.74 27.61
CA PRO A 26 -5.26 -18.87 26.73
C PRO A 26 -5.43 -17.90 25.54
N ALA A 27 -5.95 -16.69 25.80
CA ALA A 27 -6.31 -15.75 24.72
C ALA A 27 -5.17 -14.81 24.31
N ASP A 28 -4.19 -14.59 25.19
CA ASP A 28 -3.14 -13.59 24.94
C ASP A 28 -1.94 -14.12 24.16
N THR A 29 -1.66 -15.43 24.23
CA THR A 29 -0.53 -16.04 23.49
C THR A 29 -0.83 -16.18 22.00
N HIS A 30 -2.06 -16.60 21.65
CA HIS A 30 -2.48 -16.73 20.25
C HIS A 30 -2.68 -15.38 19.56
N ALA A 31 -3.14 -14.34 20.29
CA ALA A 31 -3.26 -13.00 19.72
C ALA A 31 -1.90 -12.38 19.36
N PHE A 32 -0.86 -12.64 20.16
CA PHE A 32 0.50 -12.18 19.89
C PHE A 32 1.18 -12.99 18.77
N GLU A 33 0.94 -14.31 18.72
CA GLU A 33 1.44 -15.18 17.64
C GLU A 33 0.75 -14.86 16.30
N GLN A 34 -0.55 -14.53 16.32
CA GLN A 34 -1.28 -14.04 15.15
C GLN A 34 -0.82 -12.65 14.70
N ALA A 35 -0.46 -11.74 15.62
CA ALA A 35 0.13 -10.45 15.27
C ALA A 35 1.54 -10.58 14.65
N MET A 36 2.31 -11.60 15.06
CA MET A 36 3.61 -11.94 14.47
C MET A 36 3.47 -12.74 13.16
N GLN A 37 2.33 -13.39 12.92
CA GLN A 37 2.00 -14.12 11.69
C GLN A 37 1.23 -13.29 10.66
N THR A 38 0.77 -12.08 10.98
CA THR A 38 0.38 -11.16 9.91
C THR A 38 1.66 -10.71 9.22
N PRO A 39 1.92 -11.09 7.94
CA PRO A 39 2.67 -10.17 7.12
C PRO A 39 1.84 -8.88 7.16
N VAL A 40 2.31 -7.87 7.87
CA VAL A 40 1.99 -6.48 7.54
C VAL A 40 2.65 -6.20 6.20
N GLU A 41 2.28 -6.98 5.19
CA GLU A 41 2.25 -6.52 3.82
C GLU A 41 1.00 -5.65 3.80
N ALA A 42 1.17 -4.42 4.30
CA ALA A 42 0.24 -3.36 4.01
C ALA A 42 0.22 -3.28 2.48
N THR A 43 -0.73 -3.99 1.87
CA THR A 43 -1.09 -3.90 0.47
C THR A 43 -1.61 -2.49 0.28
N LYS A 44 -0.67 -1.54 0.18
CA LYS A 44 -1.00 -0.16 -0.14
C LYS A 44 -1.82 -0.23 -1.43
N PRO A 45 -3.02 0.36 -1.45
CA PRO A 45 -3.84 0.32 -2.65
C PRO A 45 -3.03 0.92 -3.79
N VAL A 46 -2.93 0.17 -4.88
CA VAL A 46 -2.22 0.61 -6.09
C VAL A 46 -2.80 1.95 -6.53
N SER A 47 -1.95 2.95 -6.73
CA SER A 47 -2.42 4.29 -7.07
C SER A 47 -3.12 4.32 -8.44
N ALA A 48 -4.06 5.25 -8.63
CA ALA A 48 -4.76 5.43 -9.91
C ALA A 48 -3.79 5.67 -11.07
N VAL A 49 -2.72 6.44 -10.82
CA VAL A 49 -1.63 6.67 -11.77
C VAL A 49 -0.96 5.35 -12.16
N THR A 50 -0.66 4.47 -11.20
CA THR A 50 -0.06 3.16 -11.49
C THR A 50 -0.98 2.27 -12.31
N LEU A 51 -2.28 2.23 -12.01
CA LEU A 51 -3.24 1.48 -12.82
C LEU A 51 -3.30 2.01 -14.25
N GLN A 52 -3.23 3.33 -14.44
CA GLN A 52 -3.28 3.94 -15.77
C GLN A 52 -1.96 3.72 -16.54
N VAL A 53 -0.82 3.74 -15.85
CA VAL A 53 0.47 3.35 -16.43
C VAL A 53 0.43 1.90 -16.90
N LEU A 54 -0.03 0.97 -16.05
CA LEU A 54 -0.12 -0.44 -16.42
C LEU A 54 -1.02 -0.66 -17.65
N GLN A 55 -2.19 -0.04 -17.69
CA GLN A 55 -3.09 -0.11 -18.85
C GLN A 55 -2.44 0.44 -20.12
N THR A 56 -1.73 1.56 -20.00
CA THR A 56 -1.04 2.20 -21.13
C THR A 56 0.09 1.32 -21.67
N LEU A 57 0.88 0.72 -20.77
CA LEU A 57 1.98 -0.18 -21.14
C LEU A 57 1.45 -1.49 -21.74
N GLN A 58 0.33 -2.02 -21.24
CA GLN A 58 -0.34 -3.18 -21.82
C GLN A 58 -0.91 -2.88 -23.21
N ALA A 59 -1.53 -1.71 -23.41
CA ALA A 59 -2.07 -1.30 -24.72
C ALA A 59 -0.99 -1.14 -25.80
N ASN A 60 0.26 -0.89 -25.39
CA ASN A 60 1.42 -0.78 -26.26
C ASN A 60 2.36 -1.99 -26.16
N ALA A 61 1.87 -3.12 -25.64
CA ALA A 61 2.66 -4.33 -25.52
C ALA A 61 3.16 -4.79 -26.90
N GLY A 62 4.46 -5.08 -27.00
CA GLY A 62 5.11 -5.46 -28.25
C GLY A 62 5.76 -4.29 -29.02
N ASN A 63 5.58 -3.04 -28.58
CA ASN A 63 6.30 -1.89 -29.10
C ASN A 63 6.83 -1.00 -27.95
N ASP A 64 8.02 -1.34 -27.46
CA ASP A 64 8.65 -0.67 -26.30
C ASP A 64 8.83 0.84 -26.50
N GLU A 65 9.06 1.30 -27.73
CA GLU A 65 9.22 2.73 -28.02
C GLU A 65 7.89 3.49 -27.91
N GLN A 66 6.81 2.94 -28.46
CA GLN A 66 5.47 3.53 -28.28
C GLN A 66 5.02 3.49 -26.82
N ALA A 67 5.25 2.37 -26.13
CA ALA A 67 4.96 2.22 -24.71
C ALA A 67 5.70 3.29 -23.88
N ARG A 68 6.96 3.55 -24.21
CA ARG A 68 7.78 4.57 -23.56
C ARG A 68 7.28 5.99 -23.84
N LEU A 69 6.95 6.33 -25.09
CA LEU A 69 6.42 7.65 -25.44
C LEU A 69 5.09 7.92 -24.74
N ALA A 70 4.20 6.92 -24.69
CA ALA A 70 2.93 7.01 -23.98
C ALA A 70 3.13 7.15 -22.47
N LEU A 71 4.05 6.38 -21.88
CA LEU A 71 4.44 6.51 -20.47
C LEU A 71 4.94 7.92 -20.15
N LYS A 72 5.85 8.46 -20.95
CA LYS A 72 6.38 9.82 -20.79
C LYS A 72 5.28 10.87 -20.85
N HIS A 73 4.34 10.73 -21.79
CA HIS A 73 3.22 11.67 -21.90
C HIS A 73 2.33 11.64 -20.66
N LEU A 74 1.95 10.46 -20.20
CA LEU A 74 1.12 10.27 -19.01
C LEU A 74 1.81 10.82 -17.76
N ILE A 75 3.07 10.45 -17.54
CA ILE A 75 3.83 10.90 -16.36
C ILE A 75 4.07 12.42 -16.39
N LYS A 76 4.23 13.04 -17.57
CA LYS A 76 4.35 14.50 -17.68
C LYS A 76 3.07 15.25 -17.30
N GLN A 77 1.90 14.64 -17.48
CA GLN A 77 0.61 15.24 -17.09
C GLN A 77 0.45 15.25 -15.56
N ASP A 78 0.90 14.20 -14.88
CA ASP A 78 0.88 14.10 -13.40
C ASP A 78 2.03 14.90 -12.76
N ALA A 79 3.22 14.84 -13.37
CA ALA A 79 4.45 15.42 -12.88
C ALA A 79 5.17 16.23 -13.99
N PRO A 80 5.03 17.56 -14.04
CA PRO A 80 5.62 18.36 -15.11
C PRO A 80 7.15 18.49 -15.03
N PHE A 81 7.75 18.29 -13.85
CA PHE A 81 9.19 18.48 -13.62
C PHE A 81 9.96 17.16 -13.51
N ALA A 82 11.19 17.11 -14.01
CA ALA A 82 12.01 15.89 -14.08
C ALA A 82 12.15 15.14 -12.74
N LYS A 83 12.35 15.85 -11.63
CA LYS A 83 12.43 15.24 -10.29
C LYS A 83 11.11 14.58 -9.88
N GLN A 84 9.99 15.26 -10.10
CA GLN A 84 8.66 14.72 -9.82
C GLN A 84 8.34 13.51 -10.72
N GLN A 85 8.77 13.54 -11.98
CA GLN A 85 8.60 12.41 -12.90
C GLN A 85 9.38 11.19 -12.42
N GLN A 86 10.62 11.39 -11.95
CA GLN A 86 11.42 10.34 -11.35
C GLN A 86 10.74 9.76 -10.10
N GLU A 87 10.27 10.60 -9.19
CA GLU A 87 9.56 10.16 -7.98
C GLU A 87 8.27 9.39 -8.30
N ALA A 88 7.50 9.87 -9.29
CA ALA A 88 6.29 9.20 -9.76
C ALA A 88 6.61 7.82 -10.36
N LEU A 89 7.60 7.73 -11.25
CA LEU A 89 8.03 6.45 -11.85
C LEU A 89 8.59 5.47 -10.81
N LEU A 90 9.33 5.95 -9.80
CA LEU A 90 9.82 5.11 -8.71
C LEU A 90 8.67 4.59 -7.83
N ARG A 91 7.67 5.44 -7.55
CA ARG A 91 6.45 5.02 -6.85
C ARG A 91 5.71 3.94 -7.62
N VAL A 92 5.46 4.17 -8.90
CA VAL A 92 4.82 3.20 -9.79
C VAL A 92 5.60 1.89 -9.80
N LEU A 93 6.93 1.94 -9.96
CA LEU A 93 7.77 0.75 -9.93
C LEU A 93 7.65 -0.03 -8.61
N GLY A 94 7.58 0.67 -7.48
CA GLY A 94 7.38 0.06 -6.15
C GLY A 94 6.01 -0.61 -6.02
N GLU A 95 4.96 -0.04 -6.60
CA GLU A 95 3.59 -0.57 -6.56
C GLU A 95 3.37 -1.75 -7.50
N ILE A 96 4.07 -1.81 -8.63
CA ILE A 96 3.91 -2.91 -9.61
C ILE A 96 4.84 -4.11 -9.36
N LYS A 97 5.94 -3.92 -8.63
CA LYS A 97 6.89 -4.99 -8.31
C LYS A 97 6.27 -6.21 -7.62
N PRO A 98 5.31 -6.09 -6.69
CA PRO A 98 4.64 -7.25 -6.10
C PRO A 98 3.57 -7.88 -7.01
N LEU A 99 3.19 -7.24 -8.12
CA LEU A 99 2.14 -7.74 -9.02
C LEU A 99 2.69 -8.76 -10.02
N PRO A 100 1.92 -9.81 -10.37
CA PRO A 100 2.31 -10.77 -11.39
C PRO A 100 2.35 -10.13 -12.79
N ASP A 101 3.16 -10.70 -13.68
CA ASP A 101 3.23 -10.35 -15.11
C ASP A 101 3.62 -8.89 -15.44
N THR A 102 4.27 -8.19 -14.51
CA THR A 102 4.72 -6.81 -14.70
C THR A 102 6.13 -6.67 -15.26
N THR A 103 6.75 -7.77 -15.74
CA THR A 103 8.13 -7.78 -16.25
C THR A 103 8.34 -6.82 -17.42
N GLY A 104 7.41 -6.78 -18.37
CA GLY A 104 7.45 -5.86 -19.51
C GLY A 104 7.31 -4.40 -19.07
N ALA A 105 6.32 -4.12 -18.22
CA ALA A 105 6.09 -2.79 -17.68
C ALA A 105 7.30 -2.27 -16.89
N SER A 106 7.86 -3.11 -16.02
CA SER A 106 9.04 -2.82 -15.23
C SER A 106 10.25 -2.50 -16.10
N ARG A 107 10.44 -3.21 -17.22
CA ARG A 107 11.53 -2.93 -18.17
C ARG A 107 11.39 -1.53 -18.79
N VAL A 108 10.20 -1.18 -19.27
CA VAL A 108 9.93 0.14 -19.89
C VAL A 108 10.12 1.26 -18.87
N ILE A 109 9.59 1.10 -17.65
CA ILE A 109 9.74 2.08 -16.56
C ILE A 109 11.20 2.27 -16.17
N ASN A 110 11.97 1.18 -16.01
CA ASN A 110 13.40 1.26 -15.71
C ASN A 110 14.19 1.94 -16.84
N THR A 111 13.80 1.70 -18.09
CA THR A 111 14.41 2.37 -19.24
C THR A 111 14.17 3.87 -19.18
N GLU A 112 12.94 4.32 -18.90
CA GLU A 112 12.65 5.75 -18.79
C GLU A 112 13.35 6.40 -17.59
N LEU A 113 13.39 5.72 -16.44
CA LEU A 113 14.14 6.18 -15.27
C LEU A 113 15.62 6.41 -15.59
N ARG A 114 16.27 5.52 -16.36
CA ARG A 114 17.66 5.68 -16.80
C ARG A 114 17.89 6.93 -17.65
N HIS A 115 16.88 7.41 -18.36
CA HIS A 115 16.98 8.65 -19.16
C HIS A 115 16.73 9.90 -18.31
N LEU A 116 15.86 9.81 -17.30
CA LEU A 116 15.49 10.94 -16.45
C LEU A 116 16.51 11.22 -15.34
N ILE A 117 17.16 10.20 -14.77
CA ILE A 117 18.13 10.36 -13.66
C ILE A 117 19.32 11.27 -14.03
N PRO A 118 20.00 11.09 -15.18
CA PRO A 118 21.08 11.99 -15.59
C PRO A 118 20.58 13.42 -15.83
N LEU A 119 19.38 13.56 -16.39
CA LEU A 119 18.76 14.86 -16.67
C LEU A 119 18.46 15.64 -15.38
N ALA A 120 17.93 14.97 -14.36
CA ALA A 120 17.65 15.58 -13.06
C ALA A 120 18.94 16.05 -12.36
N GLY A 121 20.02 15.26 -12.41
CA GLY A 121 21.33 15.63 -11.88
C GLY A 121 21.95 16.83 -12.61
N MET A 122 21.81 16.89 -13.94
CA MET A 122 22.30 18.03 -14.73
C MET A 122 21.51 19.32 -14.46
N ILE A 123 20.17 19.25 -14.35
CA ILE A 123 19.34 20.42 -14.05
C ILE A 123 19.66 20.97 -12.66
N ASP A 124 19.81 20.09 -11.68
CA ASP A 124 20.20 20.48 -10.31
C ASP A 124 21.60 21.12 -10.28
N HIS A 125 22.56 20.56 -11.02
CA HIS A 125 23.88 21.17 -11.21
C HIS A 125 23.77 22.55 -11.88
N LEU A 126 23.00 22.68 -12.97
CA LEU A 126 22.80 23.95 -13.66
C LEU A 126 22.17 25.00 -12.74
N MET A 127 21.10 24.65 -12.01
CA MET A 127 20.42 25.55 -11.07
C MET A 127 21.34 26.04 -9.94
N ARG A 128 22.19 25.15 -9.40
CA ARG A 128 23.16 25.51 -8.35
C ARG A 128 24.31 26.38 -8.87
N HIS A 129 24.73 26.18 -10.12
CA HIS A 129 25.86 26.90 -10.72
C HIS A 129 25.47 28.15 -11.52
N THR A 130 24.18 28.40 -11.76
CA THR A 130 23.68 29.62 -12.42
C THR A 130 23.56 30.81 -11.45
N HIS A 131 23.78 30.61 -10.15
CA HIS A 131 23.82 31.70 -9.16
C HIS A 131 25.27 32.05 -8.79
N LYS A 132 25.99 32.65 -9.73
CA LYS A 132 27.06 33.61 -9.40
C LYS A 132 26.59 34.98 -9.87
N PRO A 133 26.14 35.89 -8.99
CA PRO A 133 26.22 37.30 -9.33
C PRO A 133 27.71 37.61 -9.47
N ASP A 134 28.15 37.77 -10.72
CA ASP A 134 29.43 38.39 -11.03
C ASP A 134 29.33 39.85 -10.56
N LEU A 135 29.64 40.06 -9.30
CA LEU A 135 29.89 41.36 -8.70
C LEU A 135 31.37 41.39 -8.37
N GLU A 136 32.20 41.36 -9.41
CA GLU A 136 33.53 41.94 -9.34
C GLU A 136 33.35 43.45 -9.55
N SER A 137 33.54 44.23 -8.48
CA SER A 137 33.76 45.69 -8.50
C SER A 137 35.11 46.00 -7.88
#